data_AF-A0A843YCL6-F1
#
_entry.id   AF-A0A843YCL6-F1
#
_cell.length_a   1.000
_cell.length_b   1.000
_cell.length_c   1.000
_cell.angle_alpha   90.00
_cell.angle_beta   90.00
_cell.angle_gamma   90.00
#
_symmetry.space_group_name_H-M   'P 1'
#
loop_
_entity.id
_entity.type
_entity.pdbx_description
1 polymer ?
#
loop_
_entity_poly.entity_id
_entity_poly.type
_entity_poly.pdbx_seq_one_letter_code
_entity_poly.pdbx_strand_id
1 'polypeptide(L)' 'MADHEHGTMDITVQEQTYTGFITFVTRFCMALVVFVIFLAIFAI' A
#
# COMPACT_ATOMS: atom_id res chain seq x y z
N MET A 1 12.19 -1.91 -34.37
CA MET A 1 12.12 -1.81 -32.90
C MET A 1 11.64 -0.40 -32.64
N ALA A 2 10.46 -0.22 -32.04
CA ALA A 2 9.93 1.13 -31.84
C ALA A 2 10.94 1.95 -31.03
N ASP A 3 11.28 3.15 -31.50
CA ASP A 3 12.16 4.07 -30.78
C ASP A 3 11.48 4.42 -29.45
N HIS A 4 11.91 3.75 -28.38
CA HIS A 4 11.46 4.03 -27.03
C HIS A 4 12.52 4.90 -26.37
N GLU A 5 12.20 6.17 -26.14
CA GLU A 5 13.08 7.08 -25.40
C GLU A 5 13.11 6.67 -23.93
N HIS A 6 14.31 6.42 -23.40
CA HIS A 6 14.47 5.99 -22.02
C HIS A 6 13.88 7.03 -21.06
N GLY A 7 12.99 6.60 -20.18
CA GLY A 7 12.35 7.46 -19.18
C GLY A 7 11.07 8.15 -19.63
N THR A 8 10.61 7.94 -20.87
CA THR A 8 9.33 8.49 -21.37
C THR A 8 8.19 7.49 -21.34
N MET A 9 8.40 6.31 -20.73
CA MET A 9 7.35 5.32 -20.51
C MET A 9 6.24 5.93 -19.64
N ASP A 10 4.99 5.74 -20.06
CA ASP A 10 3.84 6.04 -19.21
C ASP A 10 3.87 5.14 -17.96
N ILE A 11 3.93 5.76 -16.79
CA ILE A 11 3.97 5.09 -15.49
C ILE A 11 2.67 5.23 -14.68
N THR A 12 1.57 5.66 -15.32
CA THR A 12 0.29 5.92 -14.65
C THR A 12 -0.21 4.73 -13.82
N VAL A 13 -0.02 3.49 -14.31
CA VAL A 13 -0.43 2.27 -13.60
C VAL A 13 0.41 2.06 -12.35
N GLN A 14 1.72 2.33 -12.41
CA GLN A 14 2.67 2.16 -11.33
C GLN A 14 2.39 3.16 -10.21
N GLU A 15 2.11 4.43 -10.56
CA GLU A 15 1.74 5.47 -9.61
C GLU A 15 0.44 5.11 -8.87
N GLN A 16 -0.61 4.73 -9.61
CA GLN A 16 -1.88 4.31 -9.01
C GLN A 16 -1.73 3.09 -8.10
N THR A 17 -0.91 2.12 -8.52
CA THR A 17 -0.59 0.93 -7.71
C THR A 17 0.11 1.33 -6.42
N TYR A 18 1.08 2.24 -6.47
CA TYR A 18 1.77 2.74 -5.30
C TYR A 18 0.82 3.45 -4.33
N THR A 19 -0.06 4.33 -4.83
CA THR A 19 -1.09 4.99 -4.00
C THR A 19 -2.02 3.98 -3.34
N GLY A 20 -2.44 2.95 -4.08
CA GLY A 20 -3.25 1.85 -3.56
C GLY A 20 -2.52 1.05 -2.48
N PHE A 21 -1.25 0.72 -2.72
CA PHE A 21 -0.40 0.00 -1.78
C PHE A 21 -0.23 0.75 -0.47
N ILE A 22 0.10 2.05 -0.51
CA ILE A 22 0.24 2.87 0.70
C ILE A 22 -1.07 2.90 1.48
N THR A 23 -2.20 3.12 0.80
CA THR A 23 -3.53 3.10 1.43
C THR A 23 -3.83 1.76 2.11
N PHE A 24 -3.51 0.65 1.45
CA PHE A 24 -3.67 -0.69 2.01
C PHE A 24 -2.81 -0.90 3.26
N VAL A 25 -1.52 -0.59 3.17
CA VAL A 25 -0.57 -0.76 4.28
C VAL A 25 -0.97 0.08 5.49
N THR A 26 -1.35 1.34 5.29
CA THR A 26 -1.80 2.22 6.39
C THR A 26 -3.02 1.63 7.10
N ARG A 27 -4.02 1.18 6.35
CA ARG A 27 -5.24 0.56 6.91
C ARG A 27 -4.93 -0.76 7.60
N PHE A 28 -4.03 -1.56 7.05
CA PHE A 28 -3.61 -2.84 7.63
C PHE A 28 -2.88 -2.64 8.96
N CYS A 29 -1.94 -1.69 9.03
CA CYS A 29 -1.27 -1.34 10.29
C CYS A 29 -2.27 -0.85 11.35
N MET A 30 -3.23 -0.01 10.97
CA MET A 30 -4.28 0.44 11.89
C MET A 30 -5.11 -0.74 12.42
N ALA A 31 -5.50 -1.68 11.54
CA ALA A 31 -6.23 -2.87 11.93
C ALA A 31 -5.42 -3.75 12.90
N LEU A 32 -4.11 -3.93 12.67
CA LEU A 32 -3.24 -4.68 13.57
C LEU A 32 -3.11 -4.01 14.94
N VAL A 33 -2.98 -2.68 14.99
CA VAL A 33 -2.95 -1.93 16.26
C VAL A 33 -4.25 -2.14 17.04
N VAL A 34 -5.40 -1.99 16.38
CA VAL A 34 -6.71 -2.22 17.00
C VAL A 34 -6.83 -3.67 17.48
N PHE A 35 -6.38 -4.65 16.68
CA PHE A 35 -6.41 -6.06 17.04
C PHE A 35 -5.56 -6.36 18.27
N VAL A 36 -4.33 -5.84 18.36
CA VAL A 36 -3.47 -6.04 19.52
C VAL A 36 -4.05 -5.37 20.77
N ILE A 37 -4.62 -4.17 20.66
CA ILE A 37 -5.32 -3.51 21.78
C ILE A 37 -6.52 -4.35 22.25
N PHE A 38 -7.30 -4.89 21.31
CA PHE A 38 -8.41 -5.79 21.64
C PHE A 38 -7.92 -7.03 22.40
N LEU A 39 -6.88 -7.70 21.91
CA LEU A 39 -6.30 -8.85 22.61
C LEU A 39 -5.78 -8.47 24.01
N ALA A 40 -5.15 -7.30 24.15
CA ALA A 40 -4.62 -6.86 25.43
C ALA A 40 -5.71 -6.61 26.49
N ILE A 41 -6.91 -6.18 26.09
CA ILE A 41 -8.03 -5.88 27.00
C ILE A 41 -8.89 -7.10 27.27
N PHE A 42 -9.11 -7.96 26.26
CA PHE A 42 -10.13 -9.01 26.32
C PHE A 42 -9.59 -10.44 26.30
N ALA A 43 -8.36 -10.66 25.84
CA ALA A 43 -7.77 -12.00 25.75
C ALA A 43 -6.78 -12.32 26.90
N ILE A 44 -6.30 -11.30 27.62
CA ILE A 44 -5.54 -11.41 28.88
C ILE A 44 -6.52 -11.17 30.03
#